data_AF-A0A3D1VQV8-F1
#
_entry.id   AF-A0A3D1VQV8-F1
#
_cell.length_a   1.000
_cell.length_b   1.000
_cell.length_c   1.000
_cell.angle_alpha   90.00
_cell.angle_beta   90.00
_cell.angle_gamma   90.00
#
_symmetry.space_group_name_H-M   'P 1'
#
loop_
_entity.id
_entity.type
_entity.pdbx_description
1 polymer ?
#
loop_
_entity_poly.entity_id
_entity_poly.type
_entity_poly.pdbx_seq_one_letter_code
_entity_poly.pdbx_strand_id
1 'polypeptide(L)' 'EKTEFDVILTGFGDQKLNVIKMVRSITGLGLGDAKAFVESCPKPVKEGIAKNEAEDIAKQLKEAGATVEIK' A
#
# COMPACT_ATOMS: atom_id res chain seq x y z
N GLU A 1 -14.76 -18.16 7.87
CA GLU A 1 -13.66 -17.73 6.98
C GLU A 1 -13.60 -16.21 6.97
N LYS A 2 -12.41 -15.60 6.89
CA LYS A 2 -12.26 -14.15 6.78
C LYS A 2 -12.44 -13.77 5.31
N THR A 3 -13.46 -12.96 5.00
CA THR A 3 -13.83 -12.59 3.62
C THR A 3 -13.29 -11.25 3.19
N GLU A 4 -12.79 -10.47 4.15
CA GLU A 4 -12.32 -9.10 4.00
C GLU A 4 -10.92 -8.97 4.56
N PHE A 5 -10.05 -8.35 3.77
CA PHE A 5 -8.64 -8.18 4.07
C PHE A 5 -8.23 -6.73 3.90
N ASP A 6 -7.34 -6.27 4.78
CA ASP A 6 -6.79 -4.93 4.74
C ASP A 6 -5.32 -4.98 4.34
N VAL A 7 -4.92 -4.13 3.40
CA VAL A 7 -3.53 -4.00 2.97
C VAL A 7 -2.92 -2.79 3.66
N ILE A 8 -2.06 -3.02 4.64
CA ILE A 8 -1.44 -1.99 5.45
C ILE A 8 -0.01 -1.76 4.98
N LEU A 9 0.27 -0.55 4.51
CA LEU A 9 1.64 -0.10 4.23
C LEU A 9 2.34 0.15 5.56
N THR A 10 3.36 -0.64 5.88
CA THR A 10 4.12 -0.54 7.13
C THR A 10 5.43 0.21 6.97
N GLY A 11 5.91 0.38 5.74
CA GLY A 11 7.16 1.07 5.44
C GLY A 11 7.47 1.10 3.94
N PHE A 12 8.46 1.90 3.55
CA PHE A 12 8.82 2.16 2.15
C PHE A 12 10.30 1.90 1.84
N GLY A 13 11.06 1.38 2.80
CA GLY A 13 12.49 1.11 2.68
C GLY A 13 13.27 2.32 2.12
N ASP A 14 14.24 2.04 1.25
CA ASP A 14 14.99 3.07 0.53
C ASP A 14 14.31 3.53 -0.77
N GLN A 15 13.22 2.86 -1.17
CA GLN A 15 12.54 3.03 -2.46
C GLN A 15 11.38 4.03 -2.39
N LYS A 16 11.51 5.08 -1.56
CA LYS A 16 10.44 6.03 -1.25
C LYS A 16 9.70 6.57 -2.47
N LEU A 17 10.43 6.98 -3.52
CA LEU A 17 9.81 7.52 -4.73
C LEU A 17 8.98 6.47 -5.49
N ASN A 18 9.46 5.23 -5.56
CA ASN A 18 8.76 4.14 -6.23
C ASN A 18 7.50 3.75 -5.46
N VAL A 19 7.58 3.69 -4.14
CA VAL A 19 6.42 3.45 -3.26
C VAL A 19 5.39 4.57 -3.40
N ILE A 20 5.79 5.83 -3.45
CA ILE A 20 4.87 6.96 -3.68
C ILE A 20 4.17 6.81 -5.04
N LYS A 21 4.89 6.46 -6.12
CA LYS A 21 4.28 6.23 -7.44
C LYS A 21 3.26 5.09 -7.39
N MET A 22 3.58 4.00 -6.70
CA MET A 22 2.70 2.85 -6.57
C MET A 22 1.44 3.19 -5.76
N VAL A 23 1.60 3.84 -4.60
CA VAL A 23 0.46 4.31 -3.79
C VAL A 23 -0.43 5.24 -4.60
N ARG A 24 0.13 6.16 -5.41
CA ARG A 24 -0.67 7.00 -6.32
C ARG A 24 -1.44 6.19 -7.34
N SER A 25 -0.83 5.16 -7.91
CA SER A 25 -1.49 4.28 -8.90
C SER A 25 -2.67 3.51 -8.28
N ILE A 26 -2.53 3.07 -7.02
CA ILE A 26 -3.55 2.27 -6.33
C ILE A 26 -4.69 3.16 -5.78
N THR A 27 -4.35 4.34 -5.24
CA THR A 27 -5.29 5.19 -4.48
C THR A 27 -5.80 6.40 -5.26
N GLY A 28 -5.15 6.77 -6.37
CA GLY A 28 -5.47 7.98 -7.14
C GLY A 28 -5.07 9.30 -6.49
N LEU A 29 -4.34 9.26 -5.36
CA LEU A 29 -3.93 10.46 -4.63
C LEU A 29 -2.99 11.38 -5.44
N GLY A 30 -3.04 12.67 -5.11
CA GLY A 30 -2.08 13.66 -5.61
C GLY A 30 -0.65 13.37 -5.11
N LEU A 31 0.36 14.00 -5.73
CA LEU A 31 1.76 13.78 -5.34
C LEU A 31 2.03 14.16 -3.87
N GLY A 32 1.46 15.28 -3.41
CA GLY A 32 1.57 15.72 -2.01
C GLY A 32 0.92 14.74 -1.05
N ASP A 33 -0.32 14.35 -1.33
CA ASP A 33 -1.10 13.45 -0.46
C ASP A 33 -0.49 12.05 -0.40
N ALA A 34 0.00 11.53 -1.52
CA ALA A 34 0.65 10.23 -1.55
C ALA A 34 1.99 10.24 -0.81
N LYS A 35 2.75 11.35 -0.88
CA LYS A 35 3.97 11.52 -0.07
C LYS A 35 3.62 11.51 1.42
N ALA A 36 2.64 12.31 1.83
CA ALA A 36 2.19 12.36 3.21
C ALA A 36 1.64 10.99 3.68
N PHE A 37 0.92 10.28 2.81
CA PHE A 37 0.42 8.94 3.08
C PHE A 37 1.56 7.96 3.36
N VAL A 38 2.57 7.89 2.47
CA VAL A 38 3.71 6.98 2.61
C VAL A 38 4.56 7.31 3.84
N GLU A 39 4.73 8.60 4.16
CA GLU A 39 5.44 9.06 5.37
C GLU A 39 4.65 8.82 6.67
N SER A 40 3.34 8.56 6.57
CA SER A 40 2.45 8.27 7.71
C SER A 40 2.27 6.79 8.01
N CYS A 41 3.07 5.89 7.40
CA CYS A 41 3.02 4.47 7.72
C CYS A 41 3.31 4.22 9.22
N PRO A 42 2.65 3.25 9.89
CA PRO A 42 1.76 2.26 9.30
C PRO A 42 0.34 2.78 9.01
N LYS A 43 -0.15 2.57 7.78
CA LYS A 43 -1.48 3.05 7.34
C LYS A 43 -2.13 2.13 6.28
N PRO A 44 -3.46 1.89 6.32
CA PRO A 44 -4.14 1.06 5.33
C PRO A 44 -4.20 1.74 3.96
N VAL A 45 -3.77 1.03 2.91
CA VAL A 45 -3.85 1.43 1.50
C VAL A 45 -5.22 1.10 0.92
N LYS A 46 -5.74 -0.07 1.27
CA LYS A 46 -7.08 -0.56 0.94
C LYS A 46 -7.58 -1.39 2.12
N GLU A 47 -8.88 -1.32 2.37
CA GLU A 47 -9.55 -2.00 3.47
C GLU A 47 -10.78 -2.75 2.92
N GLY A 48 -11.12 -3.87 3.54
CA GLY A 48 -12.34 -4.61 3.21
C GLY A 48 -12.35 -5.25 1.82
N ILE A 49 -11.18 -5.57 1.26
CA ILE A 49 -11.07 -6.13 -0.10
C ILE A 49 -10.94 -7.66 -0.08
N ALA A 50 -11.25 -8.29 -1.22
CA ALA A 50 -11.11 -9.72 -1.38
C ALA A 50 -9.63 -10.15 -1.28
N LYS A 51 -9.39 -11.37 -0.81
CA LYS A 51 -8.03 -11.92 -0.65
C LYS A 51 -7.15 -11.76 -1.89
N ASN A 52 -7.69 -12.06 -3.07
CA ASN A 52 -6.94 -11.98 -4.32
C ASN A 52 -6.51 -10.54 -4.65
N GLU A 53 -7.36 -9.55 -4.38
CA GLU A 53 -7.04 -8.15 -4.57
C GLU A 53 -6.01 -7.69 -3.53
N ALA A 54 -6.15 -8.12 -2.27
CA ALA A 54 -5.20 -7.80 -1.22
C ALA A 54 -3.79 -8.34 -1.52
N GLU A 55 -3.71 -9.58 -2.01
CA GLU A 55 -2.45 -10.20 -2.41
C GLU A 55 -1.81 -9.51 -3.61
N ASP A 56 -2.59 -9.10 -4.62
CA ASP A 56 -2.08 -8.39 -5.79
C ASP A 56 -1.53 -7.00 -5.42
N ILE A 57 -2.28 -6.23 -4.64
CA ILE A 57 -1.84 -4.91 -4.15
C ILE A 57 -0.60 -5.03 -3.27
N ALA A 58 -0.59 -6.00 -2.34
CA ALA A 58 0.57 -6.23 -1.50
C ALA A 58 1.80 -6.63 -2.31
N LYS A 59 1.63 -7.41 -3.39
CA LYS A 59 2.71 -7.77 -4.31
C LYS A 59 3.26 -6.55 -5.04
N GLN A 60 2.39 -5.74 -5.65
CA GLN A 60 2.79 -4.52 -6.36
C GLN A 60 3.55 -3.53 -5.47
N LEU A 61 3.10 -3.35 -4.22
CA LEU A 61 3.78 -2.52 -3.23
C LEU A 61 5.14 -3.09 -2.83
N LYS A 62 5.25 -4.41 -2.61
CA LYS A 62 6.53 -5.07 -2.29
C LYS A 62 7.52 -4.96 -3.46
N GLU A 63 7.07 -5.13 -4.69
CA GLU A 63 7.88 -4.93 -5.91
C GLU A 63 8.36 -3.47 -6.05
N ALA A 64 7.56 -2.51 -5.58
CA ALA A 64 7.95 -1.11 -5.48
C ALA A 64 8.91 -0.80 -4.31
N GLY A 65 9.23 -1.79 -3.46
CA GLY A 65 10.16 -1.68 -2.33
C GLY A 65 9.51 -1.32 -0.99
N ALA A 66 8.19 -1.44 -0.88
CA ALA A 66 7.49 -1.25 0.39
C ALA A 66 7.41 -2.52 1.24
N THR A 67 7.26 -2.33 2.54
CA THR A 67 6.83 -3.38 3.48
C THR A 67 5.34 -3.26 3.71
N VAL A 68 4.65 -4.39 3.66
CA VAL A 68 3.18 -4.43 3.64
C VAL A 68 2.70 -5.63 4.47
N GLU A 69 1.66 -5.41 5.25
CA GLU A 69 0.98 -6.42 6.07
C GLU A 69 -0.45 -6.59 5.56
N ILE A 70 -0.90 -7.84 5.40
CA ILE A 70 -2.29 -8.16 5.09
C ILE A 70 -2.95 -8.58 6.39
N LYS A 71 -3.97 -7.83 6.83
CA LYS A 71 -4.76 -8.18 8.02
C LYS A 71 -6.06 -8.84 7.64
#